data_AF-B0SN48-F1
#
_entry.id   AF-B0SN48-F1
#
_cell.length_a   1.000
_cell.length_b   1.000
_cell.length_c   1.000
_cell.angle_alpha   90.00
_cell.angle_beta   90.00
_cell.angle_gamma   90.00
#
_symmetry.space_group_name_H-M   'P 1'
#
loop_
_entity.id
_entity.type
_entity.pdbx_description
1 polymer ?
#
loop_
_entity_poly.entity_id
_entity_poly.type
_entity_poly.pdbx_seq_one_letter_code
_entity_poly.pdbx_strand_id
1 'polypeptide(L)'
;MTEPPIEPFFSDIDDEEIRRERKKAKDLKNTAWWKNKRSNGICHYCGKKFKVEELTMDHLIPLIRGGKSVKANLVPACKECNFKKKHSLPFEKEFFQ
;
A
#
# COMPACT_ATOMS: atom_id res chain seq x y z
N MET A 1 -32.79 -19.47 -21.82
CA MET A 1 -31.94 -18.27 -21.94
C MET A 1 -30.60 -18.64 -21.33
N THR A 2 -29.61 -18.97 -22.15
CA THR A 2 -28.26 -19.33 -21.67
C THR A 2 -27.50 -18.04 -21.38
N GLU A 3 -27.01 -17.86 -20.16
CA GLU A 3 -26.14 -16.73 -19.82
C GLU A 3 -24.90 -16.75 -20.73
N PRO A 4 -24.44 -15.59 -21.23
CA PRO A 4 -23.23 -15.53 -22.02
C PRO A 4 -22.03 -15.96 -21.17
N PRO A 5 -21.01 -16.61 -21.76
CA PRO A 5 -19.81 -16.96 -21.03
C PRO A 5 -19.16 -15.69 -20.48
N ILE A 6 -18.95 -15.66 -19.16
CA ILE A 6 -18.18 -14.61 -18.50
C ILE A 6 -16.73 -14.81 -18.93
N GLU A 7 -16.28 -14.07 -19.93
CA GLU A 7 -14.86 -14.02 -20.25
C GLU A 7 -14.13 -13.34 -19.09
N PRO A 8 -13.15 -14.01 -18.47
CA PRO A 8 -12.41 -13.41 -17.39
C PRO A 8 -11.63 -12.20 -17.91
N PHE A 9 -11.97 -11.01 -17.40
CA PHE A 9 -11.27 -9.77 -17.68
C PHE A 9 -9.94 -9.76 -16.93
N PHE A 10 -8.89 -10.25 -17.58
CA PHE A 10 -7.52 -10.15 -17.07
C PHE A 10 -6.94 -8.81 -17.51
N SER A 11 -6.86 -7.85 -16.59
CA SER A 11 -6.08 -6.63 -16.83
C SER A 11 -4.65 -6.86 -16.35
N ASP A 12 -3.73 -7.06 -17.28
CA ASP A 12 -2.30 -7.08 -16.95
C ASP A 12 -1.87 -5.69 -16.49
N ILE A 13 -1.15 -5.63 -15.37
CA ILE A 13 -0.60 -4.37 -14.87
C ILE A 13 0.75 -4.17 -15.56
N ASP A 14 0.81 -3.16 -16.40
CA ASP A 14 2.03 -2.78 -17.09
C ASP A 14 3.10 -2.26 -16.11
N ASP A 15 4.34 -2.68 -16.34
CA ASP A 15 5.53 -2.17 -15.66
C ASP A 15 5.66 -0.65 -15.75
N GLU A 16 5.24 -0.03 -16.85
CA GLU A 16 5.22 1.43 -16.98
C GLU A 16 4.27 2.06 -15.96
N GLU A 17 3.09 1.47 -15.76
CA GLU A 17 2.16 1.92 -14.74
C GLU A 17 2.75 1.76 -13.34
N ILE A 18 3.40 0.63 -13.04
CA ILE A 18 4.08 0.43 -11.75
C ILE A 18 5.15 1.51 -11.53
N ARG A 19 5.97 1.84 -12.53
CA ARG A 19 6.98 2.91 -12.44
C ARG A 19 6.34 4.27 -12.19
N ARG A 20 5.26 4.58 -12.90
CA ARG A 20 4.49 5.82 -12.71
C ARG A 20 3.95 5.94 -11.29
N GLU A 21 3.35 4.87 -10.76
CA GLU A 21 2.82 4.88 -9.40
C GLU A 21 3.94 4.96 -8.35
N ARG A 22 5.09 4.32 -8.56
CA ARG A 22 6.27 4.50 -7.68
C ARG A 22 6.77 5.94 -7.64
N LYS A 23 6.80 6.63 -8.78
CA LYS A 23 7.17 8.06 -8.85
C LYS A 23 6.19 8.91 -8.05
N LYS A 24 4.88 8.72 -8.23
CA LYS A 24 3.84 9.41 -7.45
C LYS A 24 3.98 9.19 -5.94
N ALA A 25 4.27 7.97 -5.50
CA ALA A 25 4.50 7.68 -4.09
C ALA A 25 5.73 8.44 -3.54
N LYS A 26 6.81 8.49 -4.33
CA LYS A 26 8.02 9.26 -3.97
C LYS A 26 7.72 10.75 -3.83
N ASP A 27 6.93 11.32 -4.74
CA ASP A 27 6.54 12.72 -4.69
C ASP A 27 5.65 12.99 -3.46
N LEU A 28 4.66 12.13 -3.20
CA LEU A 28 3.79 12.21 -2.02
C LEU A 28 4.57 12.11 -0.71
N LYS A 29 5.62 11.29 -0.64
CA LYS A 29 6.45 11.10 0.55
C LYS A 29 7.09 12.40 1.06
N ASN A 30 7.32 13.37 0.18
CA ASN A 30 7.94 14.64 0.54
C ASN A 30 6.93 15.73 0.93
N THR A 31 5.63 15.47 0.76
CA THR A 31 4.57 16.44 1.07
C THR A 31 4.34 16.60 2.58
N ALA A 32 3.78 17.75 2.98
CA ALA A 32 3.32 17.96 4.36
C ALA A 32 2.25 16.93 4.78
N TRP A 33 1.41 16.50 3.83
CA TRP A 33 0.41 15.46 4.09
C TRP A 33 1.04 14.17 4.61
N TRP A 34 2.12 13.68 3.99
CA TRP A 34 2.76 12.45 4.44
C TRP A 34 3.45 12.65 5.79
N LYS A 35 4.15 13.78 5.97
CA LYS A 35 4.78 14.15 7.25
C LYS A 35 3.76 14.15 8.40
N ASN A 36 2.58 14.73 8.17
CA ASN A 36 1.48 14.74 9.15
C ASN A 36 0.86 13.35 9.33
N LYS A 37 0.67 12.57 8.26
CA LYS A 37 0.06 11.23 8.38
C LYS A 37 0.90 10.27 9.24
N ARG A 38 2.22 10.38 9.19
CA ARG A 38 3.13 9.55 10.01
C ARG A 38 3.49 10.17 11.37
N SER A 39 3.08 11.41 11.67
CA SER A 39 3.58 12.15 12.84
C SER A 39 3.21 11.51 14.17
N ASN A 40 2.10 10.78 14.22
CA ASN A 40 1.66 10.08 15.44
C ASN A 40 2.60 8.92 15.82
N GLY A 41 3.49 8.50 14.90
CA GLY A 41 4.43 7.42 15.15
C GLY A 41 3.78 6.04 15.20
N ILE A 42 2.52 5.89 14.78
CA ILE A 42 1.78 4.64 14.91
C ILE A 42 1.89 3.84 13.62
N CYS A 43 2.31 2.57 13.73
CA CYS A 43 2.23 1.62 12.63
C CYS A 43 0.76 1.24 12.37
N HIS A 44 0.32 1.34 11.12
CA HIS A 44 -1.05 1.00 10.72
C HIS A 44 -1.40 -0.47 10.96
N TYR A 45 -0.42 -1.36 10.88
CA TYR A 45 -0.64 -2.80 11.00
C TYR A 45 -0.68 -3.26 12.46
N CYS A 46 0.40 -3.05 13.22
CA CYS A 46 0.49 -3.55 14.59
C CYS A 46 0.02 -2.57 15.66
N GLY A 47 -0.37 -1.34 15.31
CA GLY A 47 -0.81 -0.30 16.25
C GLY A 47 0.27 0.23 17.21
N LYS A 48 1.47 -0.35 17.24
CA LYS A 48 2.56 0.07 18.13
C LYS A 48 3.13 1.43 17.71
N LYS A 49 3.71 2.13 18.70
CA LYS A 49 4.36 3.43 18.52
C LYS A 49 5.86 3.26 18.20
N PHE A 50 6.34 4.02 17.24
CA PHE A 50 7.70 4.03 16.71
C PHE A 50 8.18 5.47 16.53
N LYS A 51 9.49 5.64 16.36
CA LYS A 51 10.01 6.92 15.90
C LYS A 51 9.55 7.17 14.46
N VAL A 52 9.32 8.44 14.12
CA VAL A 52 8.79 8.84 12.82
C VAL A 52 9.72 8.38 11.68
N GLU A 53 11.03 8.31 11.92
CA GLU A 53 12.08 7.87 11.00
C GLU A 53 12.10 6.35 10.78
N GLU A 54 11.54 5.58 11.73
CA GLU A 54 11.45 4.12 11.65
C GLU A 54 10.23 3.66 10.84
N LEU A 55 9.28 4.58 10.60
CA LEU A 55 8.10 4.34 9.78
C LEU A 55 8.40 4.49 8.28
N THR A 56 7.92 3.51 7.54
CA THR A 56 7.96 3.45 6.08
C THR A 56 6.57 3.77 5.50
N MET A 57 6.55 4.17 4.23
CA MET A 57 5.31 4.31 3.46
C MET A 57 5.01 2.98 2.80
N ASP A 58 3.83 2.42 3.04
CA ASP A 58 3.36 1.20 2.39
C ASP A 58 2.03 1.44 1.66
N HIS A 59 1.81 0.65 0.61
CA HIS A 59 0.57 0.59 -0.15
C HIS A 59 -0.30 -0.54 0.41
N LEU A 60 -1.51 -0.23 0.89
CA LEU A 60 -2.47 -1.23 1.37
C LEU A 60 -2.72 -2.29 0.28
N ILE A 61 -3.09 -1.84 -0.91
CA ILE A 61 -3.17 -2.64 -2.12
C ILE A 61 -1.81 -2.49 -2.84
N PRO A 62 -1.01 -3.56 -2.99
CA PRO A 62 0.26 -3.51 -3.69
C PRO A 62 0.11 -3.02 -5.14
N LEU A 63 1.13 -2.30 -5.64
CA LEU A 63 1.12 -1.81 -7.03
C LEU A 63 1.01 -2.95 -8.06
N ILE A 64 1.68 -4.08 -7.80
CA ILE A 64 1.61 -5.28 -8.65
C ILE A 64 0.24 -5.98 -8.63
N ARG A 65 -0.67 -5.51 -7.76
CA ARG A 65 -2.07 -5.96 -7.67
C ARG A 65 -3.05 -4.83 -8.02
N GLY A 66 -2.58 -3.82 -8.75
CA GLY A 66 -3.40 -2.73 -9.30
C GLY A 66 -3.61 -1.56 -8.34
N GLY A 67 -2.98 -1.59 -7.17
CA GLY A 67 -3.03 -0.49 -6.22
C GLY A 67 -2.44 0.80 -6.81
N LYS A 68 -3.00 1.94 -6.41
CA LYS A 68 -2.55 3.28 -6.85
C LYS A 68 -1.87 4.03 -5.72
N SER A 69 -0.98 4.95 -6.05
CA SER A 69 -0.29 5.83 -5.11
C SER A 69 -1.15 7.03 -4.75
N VAL A 70 -2.28 6.75 -4.09
CA VAL A 70 -3.23 7.75 -3.58
C VAL A 70 -3.25 7.75 -2.06
N LYS A 71 -3.61 8.88 -1.45
CA LYS A 71 -3.60 9.08 0.01
C LYS A 71 -4.36 8.01 0.80
N ALA A 72 -5.46 7.49 0.23
CA ALA A 72 -6.28 6.43 0.81
C ALA A 72 -5.58 5.06 0.83
N ASN A 73 -4.70 4.79 -0.14
CA ASN A 73 -3.96 3.54 -0.25
C ASN A 73 -2.61 3.57 0.49
N LEU A 74 -2.17 4.74 0.95
CA LEU A 74 -0.86 4.92 1.59
C LEU A 74 -0.98 5.01 3.12
N VAL A 75 -0.22 4.17 3.82
CA VAL A 75 -0.23 4.06 5.28
C VAL A 75 1.18 4.01 5.89
N PRO A 76 1.38 4.54 7.11
CA PRO A 76 2.63 4.36 7.84
C PRO A 76 2.77 2.94 8.37
N ALA A 77 3.91 2.30 8.12
CA ALA A 77 4.17 0.93 8.55
C ALA A 77 5.59 0.81 9.12
N CYS A 78 5.76 0.12 10.25
CA CYS A 78 7.10 -0.23 10.73
C CYS A 78 7.78 -1.20 9.75
N LYS A 79 9.12 -1.22 9.77
CA LYS A 79 9.92 -2.07 8.87
C LYS A 79 9.53 -3.55 8.94
N GLU A 80 9.26 -4.06 10.14
CA GLU A 80 8.91 -5.47 10.36
C GLU A 80 7.56 -5.83 9.72
N CYS A 81 6.51 -5.06 9.99
CA CYS A 81 5.19 -5.30 9.40
C CYS A 81 5.22 -5.14 7.88
N ASN A 82 5.88 -4.10 7.37
CA ASN A 82 6.01 -3.87 5.93
C ASN A 82 6.73 -5.05 5.25
N PHE A 83 7.83 -5.53 5.85
CA PHE A 83 8.56 -6.70 5.36
C PHE A 83 7.73 -7.99 5.40
N LYS A 84 6.96 -8.22 6.48
CA LYS A 84 6.09 -9.40 6.59
C LYS A 84 4.94 -9.37 5.58
N LYS A 85 4.37 -8.19 5.30
CA LYS A 85 3.28 -8.03 4.32
C LYS A 85 3.75 -8.36 2.90
N LYS A 86 4.92 -7.87 2.47
CA LYS A 86 5.40 -8.00 1.07
C LYS A 86 4.32 -7.55 0.08
N HIS A 87 3.90 -8.44 -0.82
CA HIS A 87 2.86 -8.21 -1.82
C HIS A 87 1.50 -8.78 -1.41
N SER A 88 1.32 -9.10 -0.13
CA SER A 88 0.03 -9.58 0.38
C SER A 88 -0.91 -8.40 0.56
N LEU A 89 -2.20 -8.65 0.37
CA LEU A 89 -3.26 -7.75 0.79
C LEU A 89 -3.41 -7.82 2.31
N PRO A 90 -3.93 -6.77 2.95
CA PRO A 90 -4.15 -6.73 4.38
C PRO A 90 -4.85 -8.02 4.86
N PHE A 91 -5.99 -8.37 4.28
CA PHE A 91 -6.83 -9.51 4.71
C PHE A 91 -6.23 -10.91 4.48
N GLU A 92 -5.19 -11.06 3.66
CA GLU A 92 -4.60 -12.37 3.38
C GLU A 92 -3.79 -12.92 4.56
N LYS A 93 -3.46 -12.05 5.52
CA LYS A 93 -2.71 -12.41 6.70
C LYS A 93 -3.42 -11.80 7.90
N GLU A 94 -3.57 -12.58 8.96
CA GLU A 94 -4.13 -12.16 10.25
C GLU A 94 -3.21 -11.16 10.98
N PHE A 95 -2.79 -10.09 10.31
CA PHE A 95 -1.97 -9.04 10.90
C PHE A 95 -2.77 -8.11 11.81
N PHE A 96 -4.11 -8.26 11.88
CA PHE A 96 -5.04 -7.33 12.56
C PHE A 96 -5.50 -7.76 13.95
N GLN A 97 -4.76 -8.62 14.63
CA GLN A 97 -5.02 -8.93 16.04
C GLN A 97 -4.19 -8.04 16.96
#